data_AF-A0A2S9XDB2-F1
#
_entry.id   AF-A0A2S9XDB2-F1
#
_cell.length_a   1.000
_cell.length_b   1.000
_cell.length_c   1.000
_cell.angle_alpha   90.00
_cell.angle_beta   90.00
_cell.angle_gamma   90.00
#
_symmetry.space_group_name_H-M   'P 1'
#
loop_
_entity.id
_entity.type
_entity.pdbx_description
1 polymer ?
#
loop_
_entity_poly.entity_id
_entity_poly.type
_entity_poly.pdbx_seq_one_letter_code
_entity_poly.pdbx_strand_id
1 'polypeptide(L)'
;MSRKRPLLVPAKPEAQAVRLRFDEALIEARPEDTLATALIAAGMLMTSRSPKYRRPRGPYCLGGDCGTCLVRVDGRPSVRACMVPVREGMRASSQNSYQPKRLDPTQLVDRVFPGGIDHHHLMVRPRVVNQVMQEFARNLTGFGELPEGVSEREYEYLGHELPVLIIGAGPAGRAAAAVFEQTGVDHLILDRLAPTQLDANLAPELCGPAPTKLLANAGVFGIYPGPRQGLPGPGEGGPLEQPLALVGASELRGQTERLHAIRPRHLLFCTGSRDPMVPFVNNDLPGIVAARGLVRALRRTDTRIAGPCVVVGEGPWAATLREALDAQRSPDAPKVDLVEPQDIERAVGGERVEALICRGRRVSAALVAVAGPPAPAHELAAQAGVSLRFDGAGFAVERAAASHGRCGALGATSLWAAGDVCGWIGPQAAARDGARVATALLEALAAAPDDARGARHYTPSAPPQPPPMRERAVVGDRFAEPPQEPK
;
A
#
# COMPACT_ATOMS: atom_id res chain seq x y z
N MET A 1 12.26 26.36 19.53
CA MET A 1 11.50 25.24 18.92
C MET A 1 10.53 24.73 19.97
N SER A 2 9.22 24.96 19.82
CA SER A 2 8.22 24.37 20.72
C SER A 2 8.36 22.85 20.62
N ARG A 3 8.73 22.17 21.73
CA ARG A 3 8.79 20.70 21.77
C ARG A 3 7.40 20.21 21.40
N LYS A 4 7.24 19.69 20.18
CA LYS A 4 5.98 19.12 19.73
C LYS A 4 5.61 18.01 20.73
N ARG A 5 4.42 18.11 21.35
CA ARG A 5 3.92 17.06 22.25
C ARG A 5 3.84 15.74 21.45
N PRO A 6 4.27 14.61 22.04
CA PRO A 6 4.14 13.31 21.38
C PRO A 6 2.66 13.01 21.13
N LEU A 7 2.35 12.43 19.98
CA LEU A 7 0.97 12.03 19.66
C LEU A 7 0.68 10.59 20.09
N LEU A 8 1.71 9.76 20.09
CA LEU A 8 1.67 8.38 20.59
C LEU A 8 2.70 8.25 21.70
N VAL A 9 2.34 7.53 22.76
CA VAL A 9 3.24 7.22 23.88
C VAL A 9 3.30 5.71 24.11
N PRO A 10 4.42 5.15 24.58
CA PRO A 10 4.49 3.72 24.90
C PRO A 10 3.43 3.30 25.91
N ALA A 11 2.83 2.12 25.73
CA ALA A 11 1.91 1.55 26.71
C ALA A 11 2.64 1.06 27.98
N LYS A 12 3.93 0.77 27.88
CA LYS A 12 4.83 0.36 28.96
C LYS A 12 6.18 1.07 28.82
N PRO A 13 6.92 1.36 29.93
CA PRO A 13 8.28 1.87 29.87
C PRO A 13 9.18 0.91 29.09
N GLU A 14 9.98 1.44 28.17
CA GLU A 14 10.68 0.64 27.17
C GLU A 14 12.18 0.54 27.47
N ALA A 15 12.77 -0.62 27.16
CA ALA A 15 14.17 -0.91 27.44
C ALA A 15 15.12 -0.61 26.27
N GLN A 16 14.62 -0.45 25.03
CA GLN A 16 15.45 -0.29 23.84
C GLN A 16 14.86 0.70 22.85
N ALA A 17 15.67 1.67 22.41
CA ALA A 17 15.31 2.69 21.42
C ALA A 17 16.20 2.59 20.18
N VAL A 18 15.62 2.88 19.02
CA VAL A 18 16.29 3.05 17.74
C VAL A 18 16.34 4.54 17.42
N ARG A 19 17.49 5.06 17.01
CA ARG A 19 17.66 6.48 16.64
C ARG A 19 17.78 6.64 15.14
N LEU A 20 17.02 7.57 14.60
CA LEU A 20 17.06 7.94 13.18
C LEU A 20 17.01 9.47 13.02
N ARG A 21 17.42 9.97 11.85
CA ARG A 21 17.29 11.39 11.51
C ARG A 21 16.19 11.59 10.49
N PHE A 22 15.26 12.50 10.79
CA PHE A 22 14.24 12.97 9.85
C PHE A 22 14.34 14.49 9.68
N ASP A 23 14.61 14.96 8.46
CA ASP A 23 14.85 16.38 8.18
C ASP A 23 15.87 17.01 9.15
N GLU A 24 17.02 16.33 9.32
CA GLU A 24 18.11 16.65 10.27
C GLU A 24 17.75 16.55 11.76
N ALA A 25 16.48 16.41 12.14
CA ALA A 25 16.07 16.20 13.52
C ALA A 25 16.31 14.74 13.93
N LEU A 26 17.02 14.54 15.05
CA LEU A 26 17.15 13.23 15.67
C LEU A 26 15.82 12.85 16.33
N ILE A 27 15.30 11.66 16.02
CA ILE A 27 14.12 11.09 16.66
C ILE A 27 14.45 9.70 17.21
N GLU A 28 13.82 9.38 18.34
CA GLU A 28 13.82 8.05 18.94
C GLU A 28 12.55 7.30 18.50
N ALA A 29 12.71 6.02 18.19
CA ALA A 29 11.68 5.14 17.71
C ALA A 29 11.81 3.76 18.35
N ARG A 30 10.74 2.97 18.26
CA ARG A 30 10.70 1.60 18.75
C ARG A 30 11.16 0.64 17.66
N PRO A 31 11.80 -0.50 17.97
CA PRO A 31 12.15 -1.51 16.95
C PRO A 31 10.95 -1.99 16.10
N GLU A 32 9.74 -1.95 16.66
CA GLU A 32 8.48 -2.37 16.03
C GLU A 32 7.84 -1.26 15.17
N ASP A 33 8.39 -0.04 15.25
CA ASP A 33 7.91 1.08 14.45
C ASP A 33 8.23 0.90 12.97
N THR A 34 7.30 1.37 12.16
CA THR A 34 7.64 1.81 10.81
C THR A 34 8.03 3.27 10.86
N LEU A 35 8.73 3.76 9.85
CA LEU A 35 9.08 5.18 9.78
C LEU A 35 7.83 6.08 9.93
N ALA A 36 6.67 5.67 9.39
CA ALA A 36 5.43 6.40 9.61
C ALA A 36 4.97 6.46 11.07
N THR A 37 5.01 5.34 11.82
CA THR A 37 4.56 5.34 13.22
C THR A 37 5.54 6.06 14.13
N ALA A 38 6.85 5.93 13.89
CA ALA A 38 7.88 6.72 14.58
C ALA A 38 7.66 8.22 14.38
N LEU A 39 7.39 8.65 13.15
CA LEU A 39 7.12 10.05 12.83
C LEU A 39 5.82 10.57 13.46
N ILE A 40 4.76 9.75 13.48
CA ILE A 40 3.51 10.09 14.17
C ILE A 40 3.77 10.23 15.68
N ALA A 41 4.46 9.27 16.31
CA ALA A 41 4.81 9.31 17.72
C ALA A 41 5.58 10.59 18.08
N ALA A 42 6.58 10.95 17.27
CA ALA A 42 7.37 12.18 17.41
C ALA A 42 6.62 13.49 17.05
N GLY A 43 5.35 13.41 16.61
CA GLY A 43 4.56 14.57 16.18
C GLY A 43 5.03 15.21 14.85
N MET A 44 5.82 14.48 14.07
CA MET A 44 6.33 14.86 12.75
C MET A 44 5.44 14.31 11.62
N LEU A 45 4.23 14.85 11.50
CA LEU A 45 3.19 14.27 10.64
C LEU A 45 3.39 14.46 9.12
N MET A 46 4.07 15.54 8.71
CA MET A 46 4.30 15.84 7.30
C MET A 46 5.50 15.04 6.77
N THR A 47 5.26 14.24 5.73
CA THR A 47 6.26 13.40 5.04
C THR A 47 6.56 13.90 3.64
N SER A 48 5.61 14.57 3.00
CA SER A 48 5.81 15.14 1.67
C SER A 48 4.92 16.35 1.41
N ARG A 49 5.09 16.97 0.25
CA ARG A 49 4.11 17.90 -0.33
C ARG A 49 3.55 17.36 -1.65
N SER A 50 2.28 17.69 -1.92
CA SER A 50 1.63 17.31 -3.18
C SER A 50 2.34 17.95 -4.38
N PRO A 51 2.49 17.25 -5.53
CA PRO A 51 3.30 17.75 -6.65
C PRO A 51 2.81 19.09 -7.21
N LYS A 52 1.49 19.23 -7.40
CA LYS A 52 0.89 20.42 -8.05
C LYS A 52 0.64 21.57 -7.08
N TYR A 53 -0.05 21.28 -5.98
CA TYR A 53 -0.54 22.30 -5.05
C TYR A 53 0.38 22.52 -3.86
N ARG A 54 1.42 21.69 -3.71
CA ARG A 54 2.43 21.79 -2.65
C ARG A 54 1.82 21.73 -1.25
N ARG A 55 0.63 21.14 -1.14
CA ARG A 55 -0.09 20.91 0.11
C ARG A 55 0.65 19.88 0.96
N PRO A 56 0.81 20.08 2.28
CA PRO A 56 1.37 19.09 3.18
C PRO A 56 0.65 17.74 3.06
N ARG A 57 1.42 16.65 3.03
CA ARG A 57 0.93 15.27 2.99
C ARG A 57 1.60 14.43 4.06
N GLY A 58 0.85 13.47 4.58
CA GLY A 58 1.27 12.59 5.66
C GLY A 58 0.76 11.17 5.46
N PRO A 59 1.13 10.24 6.35
CA PRO A 59 0.52 8.92 6.39
C PRO A 59 -0.99 9.00 6.52
N TYR A 60 -1.68 8.22 5.66
CA TYR A 60 -3.14 8.07 5.71
C TYR A 60 -3.51 6.63 6.10
N CYS A 61 -3.39 5.66 5.18
CA CYS A 61 -3.91 4.31 5.41
C CYS A 61 -3.10 3.47 6.41
N LEU A 62 -1.83 3.84 6.66
CA LEU A 62 -0.87 3.11 7.50
C LEU A 62 -0.65 1.62 7.14
N GLY A 63 -1.19 1.20 5.99
CA GLY A 63 -1.08 -0.15 5.48
C GLY A 63 -0.26 -0.25 4.19
N GLY A 64 0.11 0.86 3.55
CA GLY A 64 0.89 0.86 2.29
C GLY A 64 0.08 1.02 1.02
N ASP A 65 -1.22 1.24 1.09
CA ASP A 65 -2.14 1.26 -0.07
C ASP A 65 -2.31 2.65 -0.73
N CYS A 66 -2.31 3.73 0.05
CA CYS A 66 -2.73 5.05 -0.41
C CYS A 66 -1.64 5.90 -1.08
N GLY A 67 -0.36 5.57 -0.89
CA GLY A 67 0.76 6.33 -1.45
C GLY A 67 0.94 7.76 -0.91
N THR A 68 0.27 8.16 0.18
CA THR A 68 0.36 9.55 0.70
C THR A 68 1.57 9.84 1.58
N CYS A 69 2.26 8.80 2.06
CA CYS A 69 3.40 8.88 2.99
C CYS A 69 4.76 8.75 2.30
N LEU A 70 4.91 9.30 1.10
CA LEU A 70 6.19 9.24 0.39
C LEU A 70 7.24 10.03 1.15
N VAL A 71 8.41 9.43 1.32
CA VAL A 71 9.60 10.01 1.94
C VAL A 71 10.83 9.63 1.13
N ARG A 72 11.92 10.37 1.33
CA ARG A 72 13.24 9.93 0.90
C ARG A 72 13.89 9.18 2.05
N VAL A 73 14.40 7.97 1.80
CA VAL A 73 15.12 7.15 2.80
C VAL A 73 16.47 6.79 2.21
N ASP A 74 17.54 7.20 2.89
CA ASP A 74 18.93 6.96 2.48
C ASP A 74 19.19 7.29 1.00
N GLY A 75 18.71 8.46 0.57
CA GLY A 75 18.83 8.93 -0.81
C GLY A 75 17.78 8.35 -1.78
N ARG A 76 17.09 7.25 -1.47
CA ARG A 76 16.05 6.67 -2.33
C ARG A 76 14.73 7.46 -2.22
N PRO A 77 14.19 8.03 -3.31
CA PRO A 77 12.92 8.75 -3.29
C PRO A 77 11.71 7.81 -3.31
N SER A 78 10.53 8.37 -3.05
CA SER A 78 9.21 7.74 -3.19
C SER A 78 9.04 6.45 -2.39
N VAL A 79 9.70 6.39 -1.23
CA VAL A 79 9.59 5.27 -0.29
C VAL A 79 8.34 5.47 0.57
N ARG A 80 7.53 4.43 0.74
CA ARG A 80 6.33 4.48 1.58
C ARG A 80 6.72 4.36 3.05
N ALA A 81 6.67 5.45 3.82
CA ALA A 81 7.09 5.46 5.22
C ALA A 81 6.39 4.39 6.08
N CYS A 82 5.14 4.05 5.78
CA CYS A 82 4.38 3.04 6.54
C CYS A 82 4.77 1.59 6.26
N MET A 83 5.60 1.34 5.25
CA MET A 83 6.08 0.00 4.87
C MET A 83 7.53 -0.26 5.27
N VAL A 84 8.23 0.75 5.79
CA VAL A 84 9.67 0.66 6.09
C VAL A 84 9.87 0.56 7.60
N PRO A 85 10.39 -0.57 8.11
CA PRO A 85 10.83 -0.69 9.49
C PRO A 85 11.94 0.31 9.81
N VAL A 86 11.93 0.89 11.00
CA VAL A 86 13.02 1.77 11.44
C VAL A 86 14.29 0.98 11.72
N ARG A 87 15.46 1.62 11.55
CA ARG A 87 16.77 1.03 11.87
C ARG A 87 17.71 2.09 12.42
N GLU A 88 18.68 1.68 13.23
CA GLU A 88 19.66 2.60 13.82
C GLU A 88 20.41 3.34 12.70
N GLY A 89 20.55 4.66 12.87
CA GLY A 89 21.26 5.52 11.95
C GLY A 89 20.55 5.78 10.62
N MET A 90 19.30 5.32 10.43
CA MET A 90 18.49 5.64 9.24
C MET A 90 18.45 7.16 9.01
N ARG A 91 18.62 7.58 7.75
CA ARG A 91 18.43 8.97 7.34
C ARG A 91 17.21 9.07 6.44
N ALA A 92 16.23 9.86 6.85
CA ALA A 92 15.05 10.13 6.07
C ALA A 92 14.82 11.64 5.93
N SER A 93 14.18 12.05 4.85
CA SER A 93 13.78 13.43 4.66
C SER A 93 12.42 13.52 3.99
N SER A 94 11.74 14.63 4.25
CA SER A 94 10.49 14.96 3.58
C SER A 94 10.71 15.11 2.08
N GLN A 95 9.74 14.64 1.29
CA GLN A 95 9.78 14.67 -0.16
C GLN A 95 9.04 15.88 -0.71
N ASN A 96 9.52 16.42 -1.84
CA ASN A 96 8.94 17.60 -2.48
C ASN A 96 8.86 18.80 -1.53
N SER A 97 9.85 18.96 -0.65
CA SER A 97 9.97 20.09 0.28
C SER A 97 11.26 20.84 -0.03
N TYR A 98 11.23 22.17 0.09
CA TYR A 98 12.45 22.96 0.09
C TYR A 98 13.15 22.83 1.45
N GLN A 99 14.41 22.46 1.43
CA GLN A 99 15.27 22.33 2.61
C GLN A 99 16.30 23.47 2.61
N PRO A 100 16.63 24.08 3.77
CA PRO A 100 15.99 23.90 5.08
C PRO A 100 14.71 24.76 5.23
N LYS A 101 13.73 24.23 5.98
CA LYS A 101 12.33 24.68 6.18
C LYS A 101 12.01 26.15 6.50
N ARG A 102 12.94 27.11 6.42
CA ARG A 102 12.69 28.48 6.91
C ARG A 102 11.67 29.25 6.07
N LEU A 103 11.64 29.06 4.75
CA LEU A 103 10.68 29.69 3.85
C LEU A 103 10.39 28.73 2.68
N ASP A 104 9.18 28.19 2.63
CA ASP A 104 8.68 27.48 1.44
C ASP A 104 7.62 28.37 0.76
N PRO A 105 8.01 29.20 -0.23
CA PRO A 105 7.09 30.14 -0.89
C PRO A 105 5.94 29.41 -1.61
N THR A 106 6.10 28.11 -1.88
CA THR A 106 5.06 27.31 -2.52
C THR A 106 3.84 27.02 -1.63
N GLN A 107 3.93 27.30 -0.33
CA GLN A 107 2.78 27.24 0.57
C GLN A 107 1.67 28.24 0.22
N LEU A 108 1.97 29.26 -0.59
CA LEU A 108 1.01 30.27 -1.01
C LEU A 108 0.25 29.90 -2.30
N VAL A 109 0.60 28.79 -2.96
CA VAL A 109 0.02 28.39 -4.25
C VAL A 109 -1.50 28.29 -4.17
N ASP A 110 -2.05 27.62 -3.15
CA ASP A 110 -3.51 27.51 -2.98
C ASP A 110 -4.20 28.86 -2.71
N ARG A 111 -3.49 29.84 -2.10
CA ARG A 111 -4.04 31.19 -1.87
C ARG A 111 -4.03 32.03 -3.14
N VAL A 112 -3.01 31.89 -3.97
CA VAL A 112 -2.87 32.61 -5.24
C VAL A 112 -3.77 32.02 -6.32
N PHE A 113 -4.01 30.71 -6.27
CA PHE A 113 -4.81 29.97 -7.26
C PHE A 113 -5.98 29.21 -6.62
N PRO A 114 -6.96 29.90 -6.02
CA PRO A 114 -8.08 29.26 -5.32
C PRO A 114 -9.01 28.46 -6.25
N GLY A 115 -9.03 28.78 -7.55
CA GLY A 115 -9.74 28.02 -8.61
C GLY A 115 -8.92 26.88 -9.23
N GLY A 116 -7.71 26.61 -8.69
CA GLY A 116 -6.75 25.68 -9.26
C GLY A 116 -5.81 26.32 -10.29
N ILE A 117 -4.75 25.59 -10.64
CA ILE A 117 -3.76 26.03 -11.63
C ILE A 117 -4.09 25.41 -12.99
N ASP A 118 -4.48 26.24 -13.95
CA ASP A 118 -4.60 25.87 -15.37
C ASP A 118 -3.27 26.09 -16.11
N HIS A 119 -2.33 25.19 -15.87
CA HIS A 119 -1.02 25.18 -16.50
C HIS A 119 -1.05 24.93 -18.03
N HIS A 120 -2.20 24.62 -18.64
CA HIS A 120 -2.31 24.43 -20.08
C HIS A 120 -2.53 25.76 -20.83
N HIS A 121 -3.07 26.77 -20.16
CA HIS A 121 -3.33 28.09 -20.74
C HIS A 121 -2.54 29.24 -20.09
N LEU A 122 -1.92 29.01 -18.94
CA LEU A 122 -1.04 29.99 -18.30
C LEU A 122 0.28 30.14 -19.07
N MET A 123 0.62 31.39 -19.45
CA MET A 123 1.95 31.78 -19.93
C MET A 123 2.47 31.08 -21.21
N VAL A 124 1.56 30.67 -22.11
CA VAL A 124 1.91 29.94 -23.34
C VAL A 124 2.53 30.83 -24.43
N ARG A 125 2.18 32.12 -24.47
CA ARG A 125 2.41 32.98 -25.66
C ARG A 125 3.79 33.64 -25.77
N PRO A 126 4.44 34.14 -24.72
CA PRO A 126 5.84 34.55 -24.84
C PRO A 126 6.75 33.32 -24.69
N ARG A 127 7.47 32.93 -25.76
CA ARG A 127 8.33 31.74 -25.78
C ARG A 127 9.35 31.70 -24.63
N VAL A 128 9.96 32.84 -24.30
CA VAL A 128 10.93 32.98 -23.21
C VAL A 128 10.28 32.74 -21.84
N VAL A 129 9.11 33.35 -21.61
CA VAL A 129 8.36 33.17 -20.36
C VAL A 129 7.88 31.72 -20.24
N ASN A 130 7.44 31.12 -21.36
CA ASN A 130 7.05 29.72 -21.41
C ASN A 130 8.23 28.80 -21.04
N GLN A 131 9.41 28.99 -21.63
CA GLN A 131 10.61 28.19 -21.30
C GLN A 131 11.00 28.30 -19.82
N VAL A 132 11.09 29.53 -19.28
CA VAL A 132 11.39 29.75 -17.86
C VAL A 132 10.34 29.11 -16.95
N MET A 133 9.06 29.23 -17.30
CA MET A 133 7.97 28.62 -16.56
C MET A 133 7.97 27.09 -16.64
N GLN A 134 8.36 26.51 -17.77
CA GLN A 134 8.50 25.06 -17.93
C GLN A 134 9.67 24.52 -17.09
N GLU A 135 10.80 25.23 -17.05
CA GLU A 135 11.95 24.92 -16.17
C GLU A 135 11.51 24.92 -14.69
N PHE A 136 10.82 25.98 -14.29
CA PHE A 136 10.30 26.14 -12.92
C PHE A 136 9.24 25.08 -12.58
N ALA A 137 8.33 24.78 -13.51
CA ALA A 137 7.31 23.76 -13.35
C ALA A 137 7.93 22.36 -13.20
N ARG A 138 8.93 21.99 -14.03
CA ARG A 138 9.63 20.70 -13.93
C ARG A 138 10.27 20.50 -12.55
N ASN A 139 10.91 21.54 -12.03
CA ASN A 139 11.52 21.52 -10.69
C ASN A 139 10.49 21.47 -9.56
N LEU A 140 9.26 21.94 -9.79
CA LEU A 140 8.17 21.91 -8.80
C LEU A 140 7.35 20.62 -8.81
N THR A 141 7.19 19.99 -9.98
CA THR A 141 6.29 18.86 -10.19
C THR A 141 6.96 17.49 -10.11
N GLY A 142 8.28 17.43 -9.98
CA GLY A 142 9.02 16.17 -9.82
C GLY A 142 8.80 15.50 -8.45
N PHE A 143 9.02 14.18 -8.38
CA PHE A 143 8.99 13.39 -7.12
C PHE A 143 10.39 13.21 -6.49
N GLY A 144 11.31 14.13 -6.79
CA GLY A 144 12.70 14.12 -6.35
C GLY A 144 13.66 13.44 -7.33
N GLU A 145 14.96 13.66 -7.09
CA GLU A 145 16.06 13.09 -7.87
C GLU A 145 16.39 11.66 -7.44
N LEU A 146 16.88 10.85 -8.37
CA LEU A 146 17.47 9.54 -8.08
C LEU A 146 18.85 9.72 -7.45
N PRO A 147 19.31 8.80 -6.58
CA PRO A 147 20.67 8.84 -6.08
C PRO A 147 21.68 8.72 -7.24
N GLU A 148 22.83 9.38 -7.09
CA GLU A 148 23.97 9.21 -8.01
C GLU A 148 24.60 7.82 -7.84
N GLY A 149 25.17 7.28 -8.92
CA GLY A 149 25.85 5.99 -8.94
C GLY A 149 25.01 4.82 -9.46
N VAL A 150 25.67 3.65 -9.59
CA VAL A 150 25.03 2.40 -10.00
C VAL A 150 24.53 1.67 -8.77
N SER A 151 23.32 1.13 -8.84
CA SER A 151 22.77 0.29 -7.77
C SER A 151 23.61 -0.97 -7.59
N GLU A 152 24.13 -1.20 -6.38
CA GLU A 152 24.84 -2.44 -5.99
C GLU A 152 23.87 -3.59 -5.64
N ARG A 153 22.58 -3.43 -5.93
CA ARG A 153 21.58 -4.48 -5.69
C ARG A 153 21.88 -5.72 -6.50
N GLU A 154 21.73 -6.86 -5.83
CA GLU A 154 21.70 -8.15 -6.48
C GLU A 154 20.28 -8.45 -6.92
N TYR A 155 20.14 -9.21 -8.01
CA TYR A 155 18.84 -9.59 -8.55
C TYR A 155 18.76 -11.10 -8.69
N GLU A 156 17.70 -11.68 -8.15
CA GLU A 156 17.41 -13.10 -8.28
C GLU A 156 16.08 -13.30 -9.00
N TYR A 157 15.99 -14.35 -9.80
CA TYR A 157 14.74 -14.79 -10.41
C TYR A 157 14.45 -16.21 -9.95
N LEU A 158 13.25 -16.44 -9.40
CA LEU A 158 12.73 -17.77 -9.05
C LEU A 158 11.44 -18.06 -9.80
N GLY A 159 11.39 -19.24 -10.43
CA GLY A 159 10.18 -19.80 -11.04
C GLY A 159 9.47 -20.75 -10.10
N HIS A 160 8.14 -20.68 -10.08
CA HIS A 160 7.30 -21.58 -9.30
C HIS A 160 6.13 -22.10 -10.14
N GLU A 161 5.85 -23.40 -10.07
CA GLU A 161 4.61 -24.03 -10.53
C GLU A 161 3.95 -24.71 -9.34
N LEU A 162 2.68 -24.42 -9.06
CA LEU A 162 2.01 -24.93 -7.85
C LEU A 162 0.52 -25.23 -8.13
N PRO A 163 -0.07 -26.19 -7.40
CA PRO A 163 -1.52 -26.40 -7.40
C PRO A 163 -2.28 -25.15 -7.00
N VAL A 164 -1.91 -24.54 -5.86
CA VAL A 164 -2.67 -23.43 -5.26
C VAL A 164 -1.78 -22.26 -4.90
N LEU A 165 -2.17 -21.07 -5.34
CA LEU A 165 -1.61 -19.79 -4.90
C LEU A 165 -2.67 -18.98 -4.15
N ILE A 166 -2.33 -18.51 -2.95
CA ILE A 166 -3.17 -17.62 -2.15
C ILE A 166 -2.52 -16.23 -2.11
N ILE A 167 -3.25 -15.19 -2.50
CA ILE A 167 -2.79 -13.81 -2.39
C ILE A 167 -3.47 -13.13 -1.22
N GLY A 168 -2.70 -12.85 -0.16
CA GLY A 168 -3.14 -12.18 1.07
C GLY A 168 -3.20 -13.12 2.26
N ALA A 169 -2.46 -12.82 3.32
CA ALA A 169 -2.36 -13.58 4.57
C ALA A 169 -3.19 -12.99 5.72
N GLY A 170 -4.33 -12.37 5.37
CA GLY A 170 -5.37 -11.98 6.32
C GLY A 170 -6.23 -13.16 6.78
N PRO A 171 -7.37 -12.90 7.48
CA PRO A 171 -8.21 -13.96 8.06
C PRO A 171 -8.65 -15.02 7.03
N ALA A 172 -9.11 -14.60 5.85
CA ALA A 172 -9.54 -15.52 4.80
C ALA A 172 -8.40 -16.38 4.26
N GLY A 173 -7.26 -15.77 3.94
CA GLY A 173 -6.12 -16.49 3.36
C GLY A 173 -5.47 -17.46 4.34
N ARG A 174 -5.33 -17.09 5.62
CA ARG A 174 -4.82 -18.00 6.65
C ARG A 174 -5.75 -19.19 6.89
N ALA A 175 -7.06 -18.94 6.95
CA ALA A 175 -8.04 -20.01 7.10
C ALA A 175 -8.06 -20.95 5.89
N ALA A 176 -7.90 -20.41 4.68
CA ALA A 176 -7.76 -21.20 3.46
C ALA A 176 -6.47 -22.03 3.48
N ALA A 177 -5.33 -21.44 3.83
CA ALA A 177 -4.05 -22.14 3.95
C ALA A 177 -4.14 -23.30 4.96
N ALA A 178 -4.75 -23.10 6.12
CA ALA A 178 -4.92 -24.14 7.13
C ALA A 178 -5.70 -25.37 6.59
N VAL A 179 -6.69 -25.17 5.72
CA VAL A 179 -7.41 -26.27 5.06
C VAL A 179 -6.48 -27.06 4.14
N PHE A 180 -5.63 -26.39 3.34
CA PHE A 180 -4.67 -27.07 2.47
C PHE A 180 -3.56 -27.78 3.25
N GLU A 181 -3.10 -27.21 4.37
CA GLU A 181 -2.14 -27.84 5.27
C GLU A 181 -2.68 -29.13 5.89
N GLN A 182 -3.93 -29.12 6.37
CA GLN A 182 -4.59 -30.28 6.96
C GLN A 182 -4.80 -31.42 5.96
N THR A 183 -4.89 -31.10 4.67
CA THR A 183 -5.17 -32.05 3.59
C THR A 183 -3.94 -32.43 2.76
N GLY A 184 -2.79 -31.82 3.05
CA GLY A 184 -1.53 -32.09 2.38
C GLY A 184 -1.44 -31.52 0.95
N VAL A 185 -2.33 -30.61 0.55
CA VAL A 185 -2.26 -29.97 -0.77
C VAL A 185 -1.14 -28.93 -0.81
N ASP A 186 -0.29 -29.03 -1.82
CA ASP A 186 0.77 -28.06 -2.05
C ASP A 186 0.21 -26.70 -2.44
N HIS A 187 0.65 -25.68 -1.70
CA HIS A 187 0.19 -24.32 -1.87
C HIS A 187 1.30 -23.33 -1.49
N LEU A 188 1.14 -22.07 -1.90
CA LEU A 188 1.94 -20.95 -1.42
C LEU A 188 1.00 -19.80 -1.05
N ILE A 189 1.25 -19.14 0.07
CA ILE A 189 0.56 -17.92 0.46
C ILE A 189 1.52 -16.74 0.45
N LEU A 190 1.14 -15.64 -0.23
CA LEU A 190 1.95 -14.43 -0.30
C LEU A 190 1.28 -13.29 0.45
N ASP A 191 2.12 -12.50 1.12
CA ASP A 191 1.70 -11.18 1.59
C ASP A 191 2.87 -10.19 1.54
N ARG A 192 2.52 -8.94 1.23
CA ARG A 192 3.48 -7.84 1.14
C ARG A 192 3.92 -7.32 2.51
N LEU A 193 3.22 -7.69 3.57
CA LEU A 193 3.54 -7.28 4.94
C LEU A 193 4.53 -8.25 5.59
N ALA A 194 5.35 -7.74 6.51
CA ALA A 194 6.20 -8.57 7.36
C ALA A 194 5.34 -9.41 8.34
N PRO A 195 5.83 -10.55 8.85
CA PRO A 195 5.07 -11.39 9.79
C PRO A 195 4.51 -10.62 11.00
N THR A 196 5.32 -9.75 11.62
CA THR A 196 4.89 -8.93 12.77
C THR A 196 3.78 -7.95 12.41
N GLN A 197 3.79 -7.39 11.19
CA GLN A 197 2.72 -6.52 10.70
C GLN A 197 1.44 -7.31 10.38
N LEU A 198 1.58 -8.55 9.90
CA LEU A 198 0.44 -9.44 9.64
C LEU A 198 -0.26 -9.82 10.93
N ASP A 199 0.48 -10.25 11.94
CA ASP A 199 -0.11 -10.67 13.21
C ASP A 199 -0.79 -9.49 13.92
N ALA A 200 -0.20 -8.29 13.88
CA ALA A 200 -0.83 -7.08 14.41
C ALA A 200 -2.12 -6.66 13.66
N ASN A 201 -2.29 -7.10 12.40
CA ASN A 201 -3.49 -6.84 11.62
C ASN A 201 -4.65 -7.79 11.97
N LEU A 202 -4.37 -8.88 12.66
CA LEU A 202 -5.35 -9.86 13.11
C LEU A 202 -5.79 -9.53 14.54
N ALA A 203 -7.03 -9.85 14.86
CA ALA A 203 -7.46 -9.87 16.26
C ALA A 203 -6.81 -11.09 16.94
N PRO A 204 -6.44 -11.04 18.22
CA PRO A 204 -5.78 -12.16 18.91
C PRO A 204 -6.49 -13.51 18.75
N GLU A 205 -7.82 -13.50 18.75
CA GLU A 205 -8.65 -14.69 18.55
C GLU A 205 -8.61 -15.26 17.12
N LEU A 206 -8.09 -14.50 16.16
CA LEU A 206 -7.87 -14.91 14.77
C LEU A 206 -6.39 -15.16 14.46
N CYS A 207 -5.50 -14.93 15.42
CA CYS A 207 -4.09 -15.31 15.35
C CYS A 207 -3.97 -16.83 15.61
N GLY A 208 -4.42 -17.62 14.63
CA GLY A 208 -4.06 -19.04 14.55
C GLY A 208 -2.56 -19.23 14.28
N PRO A 209 -2.08 -20.48 14.19
CA PRO A 209 -0.70 -20.76 13.81
C PRO A 209 -0.35 -20.04 12.49
N ALA A 210 0.88 -19.54 12.41
CA ALA A 210 1.37 -18.93 11.19
C ALA A 210 1.41 -19.99 10.06
N PRO A 211 0.96 -19.65 8.83
CA PRO A 211 1.01 -20.60 7.72
C PRO A 211 2.44 -21.04 7.43
N THR A 212 2.64 -22.33 7.27
CA THR A 212 3.94 -22.98 7.06
C THR A 212 4.58 -22.60 5.71
N LYS A 213 3.76 -22.30 4.70
CA LYS A 213 4.19 -21.92 3.34
C LYS A 213 3.95 -20.43 3.05
N LEU A 214 4.19 -19.57 4.05
CA LEU A 214 4.06 -18.11 3.91
C LEU A 214 5.33 -17.47 3.34
N LEU A 215 5.17 -16.80 2.20
CA LEU A 215 6.13 -15.85 1.66
C LEU A 215 5.70 -14.42 2.03
N ALA A 216 6.16 -13.96 3.20
CA ALA A 216 5.95 -12.60 3.68
C ALA A 216 6.94 -11.60 3.04
N ASN A 217 6.65 -10.31 3.12
CA ASN A 217 7.39 -9.23 2.44
C ASN A 217 7.43 -9.36 0.90
N ALA A 218 6.57 -10.20 0.31
CA ALA A 218 6.48 -10.40 -1.13
C ALA A 218 5.19 -9.79 -1.67
N GLY A 219 5.33 -8.73 -2.46
CA GLY A 219 4.20 -8.05 -3.08
C GLY A 219 3.92 -8.58 -4.48
N VAL A 220 2.70 -9.04 -4.74
CA VAL A 220 2.22 -9.28 -6.10
C VAL A 220 2.00 -7.93 -6.79
N PHE A 221 2.68 -7.71 -7.91
CA PHE A 221 2.58 -6.47 -8.70
C PHE A 221 1.83 -6.66 -10.02
N GLY A 222 1.65 -7.91 -10.46
CA GLY A 222 0.97 -8.18 -11.72
C GLY A 222 0.53 -9.63 -11.90
N ILE A 223 -0.59 -9.80 -12.58
CA ILE A 223 -1.10 -11.06 -13.08
C ILE A 223 -1.23 -10.92 -14.59
N TYR A 224 -0.57 -11.80 -15.31
CA TYR A 224 -0.49 -11.77 -16.76
C TYR A 224 -1.10 -13.05 -17.33
N PRO A 225 -1.75 -12.99 -18.51
CA PRO A 225 -2.02 -14.19 -19.28
C PRO A 225 -0.72 -14.97 -19.48
N GLY A 226 -0.81 -16.30 -19.45
CA GLY A 226 0.36 -17.13 -19.74
C GLY A 226 0.97 -16.78 -21.11
N PRO A 227 2.30 -16.87 -21.26
CA PRO A 227 2.93 -16.61 -22.53
C PRO A 227 2.32 -17.53 -23.59
N ARG A 228 1.78 -16.97 -24.68
CA ARG A 228 1.54 -17.75 -25.90
C ARG A 228 2.88 -18.36 -26.32
N GLN A 229 2.93 -19.64 -26.69
CA GLN A 229 4.14 -20.31 -27.16
C GLN A 229 4.94 -19.37 -28.09
N GLY A 230 6.20 -19.09 -27.73
CA GLY A 230 7.06 -18.10 -28.40
C GLY A 230 7.95 -17.27 -27.46
N LEU A 231 7.67 -17.25 -26.15
CA LEU A 231 8.65 -16.91 -25.11
C LEU A 231 9.31 -18.21 -24.62
N PRO A 232 10.63 -18.26 -24.40
CA PRO A 232 11.35 -19.51 -24.13
C PRO A 232 10.86 -20.16 -22.84
N GLY A 233 10.12 -21.26 -22.99
CA GLY A 233 9.83 -22.27 -21.99
C GLY A 233 10.22 -23.64 -22.56
N PRO A 234 10.58 -24.64 -21.73
CA PRO A 234 11.14 -25.89 -22.21
C PRO A 234 10.04 -26.81 -22.77
N GLY A 235 10.23 -27.29 -24.00
CA GLY A 235 9.52 -28.47 -24.53
C GLY A 235 8.73 -28.23 -25.81
N GLU A 236 9.19 -28.85 -26.89
CA GLU A 236 8.54 -28.92 -28.20
C GLU A 236 7.31 -29.84 -28.20
N GLY A 237 6.28 -29.46 -28.98
CA GLY A 237 5.44 -30.41 -29.73
C GLY A 237 4.43 -31.26 -28.96
N GLY A 238 3.41 -30.64 -28.36
CA GLY A 238 2.17 -31.30 -27.92
C GLY A 238 0.92 -30.46 -28.26
N PRO A 239 -0.30 -31.03 -28.21
CA PRO A 239 -1.54 -30.25 -28.39
C PRO A 239 -1.53 -29.02 -27.45
N LEU A 240 -2.01 -27.87 -27.94
CA LEU A 240 -1.92 -26.57 -27.27
C LEU A 240 -2.67 -26.57 -25.92
N GLU A 241 -2.03 -27.03 -24.85
CA GLU A 241 -2.48 -26.75 -23.49
C GLU A 241 -2.55 -25.22 -23.33
N GLN A 242 -3.68 -24.72 -22.84
CA GLN A 242 -3.78 -23.30 -22.53
C GLN A 242 -2.74 -22.98 -21.45
N PRO A 243 -1.90 -21.94 -21.64
CA PRO A 243 -0.85 -21.66 -20.69
C PRO A 243 -1.47 -21.18 -19.37
N LEU A 244 -0.82 -21.54 -18.25
CA LEU A 244 -1.17 -21.01 -16.93
C LEU A 244 -0.90 -19.51 -16.87
N ALA A 245 -1.70 -18.80 -16.07
CA ALA A 245 -1.42 -17.42 -15.72
C ALA A 245 -0.03 -17.28 -15.10
N LEU A 246 0.62 -16.14 -15.36
CA LEU A 246 1.89 -15.77 -14.74
C LEU A 246 1.63 -14.69 -13.69
N VAL A 247 1.86 -15.01 -12.42
CA VAL A 247 1.80 -14.08 -11.30
C VAL A 247 3.20 -13.60 -10.97
N GLY A 248 3.42 -12.30 -11.11
CA GLY A 248 4.68 -11.63 -10.76
C GLY A 248 4.63 -11.09 -9.34
N ALA A 249 5.58 -11.49 -8.51
CA ALA A 249 5.77 -10.95 -7.16
C ALA A 249 7.24 -10.62 -6.89
N SER A 250 7.50 -9.68 -6.00
CA SER A 250 8.87 -9.30 -5.63
C SER A 250 9.03 -9.14 -4.12
N GLU A 251 10.18 -9.57 -3.60
CA GLU A 251 10.62 -9.30 -2.22
C GLU A 251 12.02 -8.67 -2.24
N LEU A 252 12.33 -7.87 -1.22
CA LEU A 252 13.68 -7.34 -0.98
C LEU A 252 14.24 -8.02 0.28
N ARG A 253 15.35 -8.76 0.13
CA ARG A 253 16.07 -9.42 1.23
C ARG A 253 17.48 -8.86 1.32
N GLY A 254 17.70 -7.97 2.28
CA GLY A 254 18.98 -7.24 2.36
C GLY A 254 19.18 -6.41 1.10
N GLN A 255 20.24 -6.70 0.34
CA GLN A 255 20.55 -6.05 -0.94
C GLN A 255 20.01 -6.81 -2.17
N THR A 256 19.44 -8.00 -1.97
CA THR A 256 18.97 -8.85 -3.05
C THR A 256 17.48 -8.62 -3.31
N GLU A 257 17.15 -8.19 -4.52
CA GLU A 257 15.78 -8.03 -5.01
C GLU A 257 15.40 -9.29 -5.79
N ARG A 258 14.46 -10.07 -5.24
CA ARG A 258 14.05 -11.34 -5.78
C ARG A 258 12.72 -11.21 -6.51
N LEU A 259 12.69 -11.62 -7.76
CA LEU A 259 11.51 -11.72 -8.61
C LEU A 259 10.99 -13.16 -8.62
N HIS A 260 9.73 -13.33 -8.24
CA HIS A 260 9.01 -14.59 -8.28
C HIS A 260 8.08 -14.61 -9.50
N ALA A 261 8.27 -15.61 -10.35
CA ALA A 261 7.41 -15.92 -11.47
C ALA A 261 6.58 -17.18 -11.15
N ILE A 262 5.33 -16.99 -10.74
CA ILE A 262 4.49 -18.06 -10.19
C ILE A 262 3.41 -18.44 -11.19
N ARG A 263 3.29 -19.73 -11.50
CA ARG A 263 2.28 -20.29 -12.40
C ARG A 263 1.37 -21.25 -11.62
N PRO A 264 0.24 -20.76 -11.08
CA PRO A 264 -0.67 -21.59 -10.31
C PRO A 264 -1.73 -22.28 -11.18
N ARG A 265 -2.13 -23.50 -10.81
CA ARG A 265 -3.35 -24.14 -11.35
C ARG A 265 -4.61 -23.46 -10.82
N HIS A 266 -4.62 -23.12 -9.53
CA HIS A 266 -5.68 -22.38 -8.87
C HIS A 266 -5.12 -21.14 -8.17
N LEU A 267 -5.70 -19.98 -8.46
CA LEU A 267 -5.37 -18.70 -7.81
C LEU A 267 -6.54 -18.25 -6.94
N LEU A 268 -6.29 -18.06 -5.64
CA LEU A 268 -7.25 -17.61 -4.65
C LEU A 268 -6.92 -16.17 -4.19
N PHE A 269 -7.82 -15.24 -4.50
CA PHE A 269 -7.77 -13.85 -4.04
C PHE A 269 -8.30 -13.74 -2.61
N CYS A 270 -7.43 -13.37 -1.68
CA CYS A 270 -7.73 -13.05 -0.27
C CYS A 270 -7.18 -11.66 0.10
N THR A 271 -7.22 -10.72 -0.84
CA THR A 271 -6.59 -9.39 -0.76
C THR A 271 -7.28 -8.43 0.21
N GLY A 272 -8.45 -8.80 0.74
CA GLY A 272 -9.18 -8.04 1.74
C GLY A 272 -9.79 -6.74 1.19
N SER A 273 -9.75 -5.68 2.00
CA SER A 273 -10.34 -4.38 1.68
C SER A 273 -9.44 -3.22 2.08
N ARG A 274 -9.63 -2.06 1.46
CA ARG A 274 -8.91 -0.80 1.65
C ARG A 274 -9.73 0.18 2.46
N ASP A 275 -9.06 1.06 3.17
CA ASP A 275 -9.72 2.16 3.89
C ASP A 275 -10.03 3.29 2.89
N PRO A 276 -11.31 3.66 2.69
CA PRO A 276 -11.67 4.76 1.82
C PRO A 276 -11.25 6.08 2.47
N MET A 277 -11.12 7.14 1.68
CA MET A 277 -11.04 8.50 2.18
C MET A 277 -12.43 9.13 2.12
N VAL A 278 -12.86 9.74 3.23
CA VAL A 278 -14.13 10.46 3.30
C VAL A 278 -13.92 11.89 2.82
N PRO A 279 -14.71 12.40 1.86
CA PRO A 279 -14.56 13.75 1.34
C PRO A 279 -15.07 14.79 2.35
N PHE A 280 -14.19 15.72 2.73
CA PHE A 280 -14.51 16.98 3.40
C PHE A 280 -13.37 17.97 3.12
N VAL A 281 -13.61 19.27 3.29
CA VAL A 281 -12.61 20.29 2.96
C VAL A 281 -11.36 20.10 3.83
N ASN A 282 -10.18 20.07 3.19
CA ASN A 282 -8.88 19.80 3.83
C ASN A 282 -8.73 18.39 4.45
N ASN A 283 -9.43 17.39 3.94
CA ASN A 283 -9.27 15.98 4.34
C ASN A 283 -7.89 15.36 4.04
N ASP A 284 -6.97 16.12 3.44
CA ASP A 284 -5.60 15.71 3.13
C ASP A 284 -4.54 16.20 4.12
N LEU A 285 -4.93 16.96 5.16
CA LEU A 285 -4.00 17.46 6.17
C LEU A 285 -3.28 16.31 6.89
N PRO A 286 -1.97 16.43 7.15
CA PRO A 286 -1.24 15.43 7.93
C PRO A 286 -1.84 15.24 9.34
N GLY A 287 -1.93 13.98 9.80
CA GLY A 287 -2.63 13.63 11.05
C GLY A 287 -4.10 13.22 10.84
N ILE A 288 -4.62 13.39 9.62
CA ILE A 288 -5.82 12.67 9.17
C ILE A 288 -5.36 11.30 8.65
N VAL A 289 -5.79 10.22 9.32
CA VAL A 289 -5.38 8.83 9.06
C VAL A 289 -6.61 7.94 8.93
N ALA A 290 -6.45 6.75 8.33
CA ALA A 290 -7.49 5.73 8.39
C ALA A 290 -7.58 5.14 9.81
N ALA A 291 -8.78 5.04 10.36
CA ALA A 291 -9.02 4.54 11.71
C ALA A 291 -8.58 3.09 11.88
N ARG A 292 -8.90 2.21 10.92
CA ARG A 292 -8.44 0.80 10.93
C ARG A 292 -6.91 0.72 10.87
N GLY A 293 -6.27 1.52 10.02
CA GLY A 293 -4.82 1.63 9.94
C GLY A 293 -4.19 2.07 11.26
N LEU A 294 -4.80 3.05 11.95
CA LEU A 294 -4.33 3.52 13.25
C LEU A 294 -4.47 2.45 14.34
N VAL A 295 -5.61 1.75 14.43
CA VAL A 295 -5.78 0.63 15.37
C VAL A 295 -4.68 -0.43 15.18
N ARG A 296 -4.41 -0.82 13.93
CA ARG A 296 -3.36 -1.78 13.59
C ARG A 296 -1.97 -1.29 13.96
N ALA A 297 -1.69 0.00 13.72
CA ALA A 297 -0.43 0.63 14.10
C ALA A 297 -0.23 0.60 15.62
N LEU A 298 -1.22 1.02 16.41
CA LEU A 298 -1.16 1.05 17.87
C LEU A 298 -0.93 -0.34 18.48
N ARG A 299 -1.60 -1.37 17.92
CA ARG A 299 -1.40 -2.78 18.33
C ARG A 299 0.01 -3.27 18.03
N ARG A 300 0.52 -2.99 16.83
CA ARG A 300 1.86 -3.41 16.42
C ARG A 300 2.95 -2.81 17.31
N THR A 301 2.82 -1.52 17.60
CA THR A 301 3.84 -0.76 18.30
C THR A 301 3.63 -0.73 19.81
N ASP A 302 2.58 -1.37 20.34
CA ASP A 302 2.18 -1.28 21.76
C ASP A 302 2.19 0.17 22.29
N THR A 303 1.57 1.08 21.53
CA THR A 303 1.49 2.52 21.86
C THR A 303 0.06 2.96 22.11
N ARG A 304 -0.07 4.10 22.80
CA ARG A 304 -1.34 4.74 23.17
C ARG A 304 -1.44 6.14 22.60
N ILE A 305 -2.67 6.56 22.27
CA ILE A 305 -2.96 7.92 21.82
C ILE A 305 -2.85 8.89 22.99
N ALA A 306 -1.99 9.91 22.88
CA ALA A 306 -1.68 10.84 23.96
C ALA A 306 -2.47 12.16 23.93
N GLY A 307 -3.11 12.47 22.79
CA GLY A 307 -3.80 13.73 22.55
C GLY A 307 -5.25 13.57 22.10
N PRO A 308 -5.96 14.68 21.84
CA PRO A 308 -7.32 14.63 21.32
C PRO A 308 -7.35 13.91 19.96
N CYS A 309 -8.20 12.89 19.85
CA CYS A 309 -8.41 12.11 18.63
C CYS A 309 -9.91 12.05 18.34
N VAL A 310 -10.28 12.28 17.09
CA VAL A 310 -11.68 12.22 16.63
C VAL A 310 -11.80 11.14 15.57
N VAL A 311 -12.81 10.28 15.67
CA VAL A 311 -13.20 9.38 14.59
C VAL A 311 -14.23 10.05 13.70
N VAL A 312 -14.02 9.97 12.39
CA VAL A 312 -14.95 10.47 11.37
C VAL A 312 -15.56 9.28 10.64
N GLY A 313 -16.85 9.08 10.79
CA GLY A 313 -17.57 7.97 10.15
C GLY A 313 -18.96 7.78 10.75
N GLU A 314 -19.69 6.81 10.20
CA GLU A 314 -21.05 6.49 10.61
C GLU A 314 -21.27 4.97 10.71
N GLY A 315 -22.32 4.59 11.42
CA GLY A 315 -22.74 3.21 11.55
C GLY A 315 -21.82 2.31 12.40
N PRO A 316 -22.08 0.98 12.41
CA PRO A 316 -21.42 0.04 13.30
C PRO A 316 -19.90 -0.04 13.12
N TRP A 317 -19.42 0.15 11.89
CA TRP A 317 -17.99 0.12 11.58
C TRP A 317 -17.24 1.25 12.28
N ALA A 318 -17.75 2.48 12.15
CA ALA A 318 -17.15 3.64 12.80
C ALA A 318 -17.23 3.57 14.32
N ALA A 319 -18.36 3.10 14.86
CA ALA A 319 -18.53 2.87 16.30
C ALA A 319 -17.50 1.86 16.85
N THR A 320 -17.32 0.73 16.16
CA THR A 320 -16.34 -0.31 16.53
C THR A 320 -14.91 0.25 16.55
N LEU A 321 -14.55 1.03 15.53
CA LEU A 321 -13.21 1.62 15.46
C LEU A 321 -13.00 2.74 16.49
N ARG A 322 -14.04 3.53 16.80
CA ARG A 322 -14.01 4.49 17.90
C ARG A 322 -13.75 3.81 19.23
N GLU A 323 -14.46 2.73 19.54
CA GLU A 323 -14.23 1.95 20.76
C GLU A 323 -12.82 1.37 20.82
N ALA A 324 -12.33 0.80 19.70
CA ALA A 324 -10.98 0.24 19.65
C ALA A 324 -9.89 1.31 19.86
N LEU A 325 -10.07 2.52 19.33
CA LEU A 325 -9.14 3.64 19.54
C LEU A 325 -9.25 4.23 20.94
N ASP A 326 -10.47 4.35 21.49
CA ASP A 326 -10.72 4.83 22.85
C ASP A 326 -10.12 3.91 23.91
N ALA A 327 -10.12 2.59 23.66
CA ALA A 327 -9.44 1.61 24.52
C ALA A 327 -7.91 1.75 24.49
N GLN A 328 -7.36 2.33 23.42
CA GLN A 328 -5.92 2.53 23.19
C GLN A 328 -5.45 3.95 23.51
N ARG A 329 -6.24 4.77 24.22
CA ARG A 329 -5.79 6.09 24.67
C ARG A 329 -4.92 5.99 25.92
N SER A 330 -4.07 6.99 26.17
CA SER A 330 -3.42 7.16 27.47
C SER A 330 -4.44 7.60 28.52
N PRO A 331 -4.26 7.28 29.81
CA PRO A 331 -5.21 7.67 30.86
C PRO A 331 -5.58 9.17 30.83
N ASP A 332 -4.59 10.02 30.58
CA ASP A 332 -4.71 11.49 30.53
C ASP A 332 -5.24 12.04 29.20
N ALA A 333 -5.38 11.20 28.16
CA ALA A 333 -5.91 11.64 26.88
C ALA A 333 -7.45 11.73 26.94
N PRO A 334 -8.06 12.74 26.30
CA PRO A 334 -9.51 12.82 26.15
C PRO A 334 -10.11 11.55 25.54
N LYS A 335 -11.39 11.30 25.81
CA LYS A 335 -12.14 10.24 25.11
C LYS A 335 -12.16 10.50 23.61
N VAL A 336 -12.21 9.43 22.84
CA VAL A 336 -12.32 9.52 21.39
C VAL A 336 -13.77 9.80 21.00
N ASP A 337 -14.00 10.97 20.40
CA ASP A 337 -15.28 11.39 19.86
C ASP A 337 -15.58 10.72 18.51
N LEU A 338 -16.87 10.57 18.18
CA LEU A 338 -17.34 10.15 16.87
C LEU A 338 -18.10 11.31 16.21
N VAL A 339 -17.70 11.67 15.00
CA VAL A 339 -18.31 12.74 14.21
C VAL A 339 -18.76 12.17 12.87
N GLU A 340 -20.00 12.45 12.50
CA GLU A 340 -20.53 12.05 11.20
C GLU A 340 -19.92 12.91 10.08
N PRO A 341 -19.58 12.33 8.91
CA PRO A 341 -18.99 13.08 7.81
C PRO A 341 -19.78 14.32 7.38
N GLN A 342 -21.11 14.22 7.35
CA GLN A 342 -22.03 15.28 6.94
C GLN A 342 -22.03 16.51 7.86
N ASP A 343 -21.50 16.36 9.08
CA ASP A 343 -21.42 17.45 10.03
C ASP A 343 -20.16 18.28 9.86
N ILE A 344 -19.19 17.80 9.07
CA ILE A 344 -17.87 18.40 8.92
C ILE A 344 -17.88 19.39 7.77
N GLU A 345 -17.63 20.66 8.10
CA GLU A 345 -17.44 21.70 7.09
C GLU A 345 -16.01 21.66 6.54
N ARG A 346 -15.02 21.53 7.42
CA ARG A 346 -13.59 21.48 7.07
C ARG A 346 -12.70 21.01 8.21
N ALA A 347 -11.54 20.46 7.87
CA ALA A 347 -10.41 20.38 8.78
C ALA A 347 -9.63 21.71 8.83
N VAL A 348 -9.08 22.01 10.00
CA VAL A 348 -8.28 23.20 10.29
C VAL A 348 -6.87 22.76 10.66
N GLY A 349 -5.89 23.36 10.00
CA GLY A 349 -4.49 23.05 10.21
C GLY A 349 -3.58 23.67 9.15
N GLY A 350 -2.28 23.69 9.44
CA GLY A 350 -1.23 24.07 8.50
C GLY A 350 -0.48 22.85 8.00
N GLU A 351 0.60 22.48 8.69
CA GLU A 351 1.38 21.26 8.42
C GLU A 351 0.83 20.00 9.10
N ARG A 352 -0.25 20.15 9.88
CA ARG A 352 -0.98 19.07 10.54
C ARG A 352 -2.40 19.52 10.88
N VAL A 353 -3.29 18.57 11.10
CA VAL A 353 -4.61 18.82 11.67
C VAL A 353 -4.50 19.30 13.12
N GLU A 354 -5.36 20.27 13.48
CA GLU A 354 -5.48 20.82 14.82
C GLU A 354 -6.93 20.83 15.32
N ALA A 355 -7.90 20.83 14.40
CA ALA A 355 -9.31 20.77 14.70
C ALA A 355 -10.15 20.39 13.46
N LEU A 356 -11.40 20.02 13.71
CA LEU A 356 -12.48 20.02 12.72
C LEU A 356 -13.43 21.19 13.03
N ILE A 357 -14.03 21.78 12.00
CA ILE A 357 -15.22 22.63 12.15
C ILE A 357 -16.43 21.76 11.84
N CYS A 358 -17.27 21.54 12.85
CA CYS A 358 -18.47 20.72 12.74
C CYS A 358 -19.69 21.56 13.11
N ARG A 359 -20.60 21.81 12.15
CA ARG A 359 -21.80 22.66 12.34
C ARG A 359 -21.48 23.99 13.05
N GLY A 360 -20.49 24.72 12.56
CA GLY A 360 -19.99 25.99 13.12
C GLY A 360 -19.16 25.87 14.40
N ARG A 361 -19.03 24.68 14.99
CA ARG A 361 -18.29 24.46 16.25
C ARG A 361 -16.89 23.91 15.98
N ARG A 362 -15.90 24.41 16.71
CA ARG A 362 -14.53 23.88 16.65
C ARG A 362 -14.39 22.65 17.56
N VAL A 363 -14.05 21.50 16.99
CA VAL A 363 -13.71 20.26 17.70
C VAL A 363 -12.19 20.07 17.65
N SER A 364 -11.52 20.14 18.80
CA SER A 364 -10.06 20.01 18.88
C SER A 364 -9.61 18.59 18.50
N ALA A 365 -8.62 18.47 17.62
CA ALA A 365 -8.13 17.18 17.15
C ALA A 365 -6.64 17.25 16.79
N ALA A 366 -5.82 16.43 17.44
CA ALA A 366 -4.41 16.24 17.08
C ALA A 366 -4.23 15.04 16.12
N LEU A 367 -5.20 14.13 16.10
CA LEU A 367 -5.38 13.08 15.11
C LEU A 367 -6.86 13.02 14.71
N VAL A 368 -7.12 12.75 13.44
CA VAL A 368 -8.46 12.48 12.91
C VAL A 368 -8.42 11.12 12.24
N ALA A 369 -9.22 10.18 12.73
CA ALA A 369 -9.25 8.79 12.32
C ALA A 369 -10.50 8.54 11.46
N VAL A 370 -10.33 8.39 10.15
CA VAL A 370 -11.41 8.21 9.19
C VAL A 370 -11.83 6.74 9.14
N ALA A 371 -13.11 6.48 9.40
CA ALA A 371 -13.72 5.16 9.49
C ALA A 371 -14.84 4.99 8.44
N GLY A 372 -14.51 5.19 7.17
CA GLY A 372 -15.44 4.91 6.08
C GLY A 372 -15.61 3.40 5.83
N PRO A 373 -16.72 2.98 5.21
CA PRO A 373 -16.98 1.58 4.85
C PRO A 373 -15.82 0.97 4.02
N PRO A 374 -15.24 -0.17 4.41
CA PRO A 374 -14.08 -0.70 3.71
C PRO A 374 -14.38 -1.08 2.26
N ALA A 375 -13.58 -0.58 1.32
CA ALA A 375 -13.73 -0.84 -0.11
C ALA A 375 -12.97 -2.13 -0.51
N PRO A 376 -13.57 -3.10 -1.22
CA PRO A 376 -12.87 -4.33 -1.58
C PRO A 376 -11.61 -4.10 -2.43
N ALA A 377 -10.51 -4.81 -2.11
CA ALA A 377 -9.21 -4.68 -2.79
C ALA A 377 -9.14 -5.54 -4.06
N HIS A 378 -9.89 -5.11 -5.07
CA HIS A 378 -10.20 -5.89 -6.29
C HIS A 378 -9.14 -5.81 -7.39
N GLU A 379 -8.08 -5.00 -7.27
CA GLU A 379 -7.25 -4.60 -8.41
C GLU A 379 -6.57 -5.78 -9.12
N LEU A 380 -6.08 -6.76 -8.36
CA LEU A 380 -5.47 -7.98 -8.92
C LEU A 380 -6.51 -8.89 -9.60
N ALA A 381 -7.71 -9.01 -9.03
CA ALA A 381 -8.79 -9.78 -9.63
C ALA A 381 -9.27 -9.12 -10.94
N ALA A 382 -9.41 -7.79 -10.94
CA ALA A 382 -9.75 -7.01 -12.13
C ALA A 382 -8.70 -7.14 -13.23
N GLN A 383 -7.40 -7.07 -12.87
CA GLN A 383 -6.31 -7.32 -13.81
C GLN A 383 -6.37 -8.71 -14.44
N ALA A 384 -6.81 -9.72 -13.67
CA ALA A 384 -7.03 -11.08 -14.15
C ALA A 384 -8.34 -11.26 -14.94
N GLY A 385 -9.12 -10.20 -15.17
CA GLY A 385 -10.35 -10.23 -15.96
C GLY A 385 -11.61 -10.68 -15.19
N VAL A 386 -11.57 -10.67 -13.86
CA VAL A 386 -12.72 -11.05 -13.02
C VAL A 386 -13.78 -9.94 -12.99
N SER A 387 -15.05 -10.32 -13.13
CA SER A 387 -16.19 -9.39 -13.02
C SER A 387 -16.32 -8.80 -11.62
N LEU A 388 -16.76 -7.54 -11.56
CA LEU A 388 -16.92 -6.79 -10.33
C LEU A 388 -18.34 -6.24 -10.19
N ARG A 389 -18.82 -6.16 -8.95
CA ARG A 389 -20.09 -5.55 -8.57
C ARG A 389 -19.86 -4.36 -7.68
N PHE A 390 -20.53 -3.25 -7.95
CA PHE A 390 -20.56 -2.14 -7.00
C PHE A 390 -21.44 -2.48 -5.78
N ASP A 391 -20.90 -2.40 -4.57
CA ASP A 391 -21.59 -2.74 -3.32
C ASP A 391 -21.92 -1.52 -2.44
N GLY A 392 -21.67 -0.30 -2.95
CA GLY A 392 -21.83 0.96 -2.22
C GLY A 392 -20.55 1.44 -1.55
N ALA A 393 -19.68 0.54 -1.09
CA ALA A 393 -18.37 0.88 -0.52
C ALA A 393 -17.26 0.86 -1.58
N GLY A 394 -17.40 0.00 -2.60
CA GLY A 394 -16.49 -0.10 -3.72
C GLY A 394 -16.91 -1.19 -4.70
N PHE A 395 -15.93 -1.71 -5.44
CA PHE A 395 -16.15 -2.80 -6.40
C PHE A 395 -15.71 -4.13 -5.79
N ALA A 396 -16.69 -4.96 -5.44
CA ALA A 396 -16.49 -6.31 -4.92
C ALA A 396 -16.28 -7.30 -6.06
N VAL A 397 -15.42 -8.30 -5.84
CA VAL A 397 -15.27 -9.44 -6.76
C VAL A 397 -16.55 -10.26 -6.83
N GLU A 398 -17.09 -10.43 -8.03
CA GLU A 398 -18.21 -11.32 -8.25
C GLU A 398 -17.77 -12.78 -8.28
N ARG A 399 -18.53 -13.61 -7.59
CA ARG A 399 -18.38 -15.07 -7.60
C ARG A 399 -19.54 -15.64 -8.40
N ALA A 400 -19.30 -16.69 -9.18
CA ALA A 400 -20.39 -17.37 -9.87
C ALA A 400 -21.33 -17.99 -8.82
N ALA A 401 -22.64 -17.72 -8.92
CA ALA A 401 -23.61 -18.01 -7.86
C ALA A 401 -23.61 -19.48 -7.39
N ALA A 402 -23.31 -20.43 -8.28
CA ALA A 402 -23.27 -21.87 -7.98
C ALA A 402 -21.88 -22.41 -7.58
N SER A 403 -20.85 -21.58 -7.57
CA SER A 403 -19.46 -22.04 -7.64
C SER A 403 -18.68 -22.09 -6.34
N HIS A 404 -19.36 -21.88 -5.20
CA HIS A 404 -18.77 -21.93 -3.85
C HIS A 404 -17.52 -21.06 -3.64
N GLY A 405 -17.17 -20.12 -4.53
CA GLY A 405 -15.93 -19.34 -4.43
C GLY A 405 -15.27 -19.00 -5.76
N ARG A 406 -15.58 -19.74 -6.84
CA ARG A 406 -14.99 -19.50 -8.16
C ARG A 406 -15.46 -18.16 -8.75
N CYS A 407 -14.55 -17.43 -9.36
CA CYS A 407 -14.84 -16.12 -9.96
C CYS A 407 -14.39 -16.01 -11.43
N GLY A 408 -13.70 -17.01 -11.98
CA GLY A 408 -13.34 -17.03 -13.39
C GLY A 408 -12.23 -18.02 -13.72
N ALA A 409 -11.57 -17.77 -14.86
CA ALA A 409 -10.37 -18.46 -15.29
C ALA A 409 -9.50 -17.50 -16.13
N LEU A 410 -8.19 -17.73 -16.12
CA LEU A 410 -7.22 -17.04 -16.97
C LEU A 410 -6.30 -18.08 -17.61
N GLY A 411 -6.55 -18.41 -18.88
CA GLY A 411 -5.96 -19.59 -19.50
C GLY A 411 -6.39 -20.86 -18.76
N ALA A 412 -5.43 -21.75 -18.46
CA ALA A 412 -5.71 -22.95 -17.66
C ALA A 412 -5.77 -22.68 -16.14
N THR A 413 -5.50 -21.46 -15.67
CA THR A 413 -5.57 -21.14 -14.24
C THR A 413 -7.01 -20.84 -13.83
N SER A 414 -7.54 -21.60 -12.86
CA SER A 414 -8.83 -21.32 -12.24
C SER A 414 -8.73 -20.20 -11.20
N LEU A 415 -9.66 -19.23 -11.24
CA LEU A 415 -9.68 -18.07 -10.35
C LEU A 415 -10.77 -18.22 -9.26
N TRP A 416 -10.39 -17.89 -8.03
CA TRP A 416 -11.22 -18.01 -6.82
C TRP A 416 -11.09 -16.76 -5.96
N ALA A 417 -12.10 -16.44 -5.16
CA ALA A 417 -12.05 -15.29 -4.24
C ALA A 417 -12.75 -15.58 -2.91
N ALA A 418 -12.16 -15.10 -1.81
CA ALA A 418 -12.69 -15.28 -0.46
C ALA A 418 -12.43 -14.07 0.45
N GLY A 419 -13.35 -13.85 1.39
CA GLY A 419 -13.26 -12.78 2.37
C GLY A 419 -13.64 -11.41 1.82
N ASP A 420 -13.11 -10.34 2.42
CA ASP A 420 -13.57 -8.97 2.19
C ASP A 420 -13.34 -8.42 0.77
N VAL A 421 -12.57 -9.13 -0.06
CA VAL A 421 -12.44 -8.81 -1.50
C VAL A 421 -13.77 -9.03 -2.25
N CYS A 422 -14.67 -9.85 -1.70
CA CYS A 422 -16.00 -10.14 -2.22
C CYS A 422 -17.10 -9.22 -1.64
N GLY A 423 -16.70 -8.15 -0.94
CA GLY A 423 -17.58 -7.29 -0.13
C GLY A 423 -17.27 -7.47 1.35
N TRP A 424 -17.27 -6.35 2.10
CA TRP A 424 -16.90 -6.38 3.53
C TRP A 424 -17.88 -7.21 4.35
N ILE A 425 -17.37 -8.26 5.00
CA ILE A 425 -18.15 -9.15 5.88
C ILE A 425 -17.57 -9.24 7.29
N GLY A 426 -16.40 -8.64 7.50
CA GLY A 426 -15.71 -8.62 8.79
C GLY A 426 -14.81 -9.82 9.01
N PRO A 427 -13.85 -9.73 9.94
CA PRO A 427 -12.69 -10.62 9.97
C PRO A 427 -13.04 -12.07 10.37
N GLN A 428 -13.97 -12.30 11.30
CA GLN A 428 -14.41 -13.67 11.65
C GLN A 428 -15.19 -14.32 10.49
N ALA A 429 -16.05 -13.57 9.81
CA ALA A 429 -16.78 -14.09 8.65
C ALA A 429 -15.84 -14.35 7.47
N ALA A 430 -14.85 -13.48 7.27
CA ALA A 430 -13.81 -13.66 6.25
C ALA A 430 -12.98 -14.94 6.48
N ALA A 431 -12.63 -15.26 7.72
CA ALA A 431 -11.95 -16.53 8.03
C ALA A 431 -12.82 -17.74 7.67
N ARG A 432 -14.10 -17.75 8.06
CA ARG A 432 -15.05 -18.82 7.70
C ARG A 432 -15.24 -18.96 6.19
N ASP A 433 -15.34 -17.83 5.48
CA ASP A 433 -15.45 -17.81 4.02
C ASP A 433 -14.19 -18.36 3.34
N GLY A 434 -13.00 -18.00 3.84
CA GLY A 434 -11.72 -18.54 3.37
C GLY A 434 -11.62 -20.06 3.48
N ALA A 435 -11.95 -20.61 4.65
CA ALA A 435 -11.98 -22.07 4.85
C ALA A 435 -12.99 -22.75 3.92
N ARG A 436 -14.21 -22.19 3.81
CA ARG A 436 -15.27 -22.73 2.95
C ARG A 436 -14.87 -22.76 1.47
N VAL A 437 -14.24 -21.69 0.97
CA VAL A 437 -13.77 -21.61 -0.42
C VAL A 437 -12.62 -22.59 -0.66
N ALA A 438 -11.71 -22.75 0.31
CA ALA A 438 -10.63 -23.74 0.21
C ALA A 438 -11.17 -25.17 0.15
N THR A 439 -12.19 -25.53 0.94
CA THR A 439 -12.86 -26.83 0.85
C THR A 439 -13.45 -27.07 -0.55
N ALA A 440 -14.13 -26.09 -1.13
CA ALA A 440 -14.65 -26.22 -2.49
C ALA A 440 -13.54 -26.34 -3.56
N LEU A 441 -12.39 -25.69 -3.32
CA LEU A 441 -11.22 -25.82 -4.18
C LEU A 441 -10.63 -27.24 -4.11
N LEU A 442 -10.61 -27.86 -2.93
CA LEU A 442 -10.20 -29.26 -2.77
C LEU A 442 -11.06 -30.22 -3.59
N GLU A 443 -12.38 -29.99 -3.63
CA GLU A 443 -13.29 -30.79 -4.49
C GLU A 443 -12.93 -30.66 -5.97
N ALA A 444 -12.54 -29.45 -6.42
CA ALA A 444 -12.09 -29.23 -7.78
C ALA A 444 -10.75 -29.94 -8.08
N LEU A 445 -9.81 -29.93 -7.14
CA LEU A 445 -8.54 -30.66 -7.27
C LEU A 445 -8.76 -32.18 -7.28
N ALA A 446 -9.69 -32.69 -6.48
CA ALA A 446 -10.05 -34.12 -6.49
C ALA A 446 -10.66 -34.55 -7.83
N ALA A 447 -11.42 -33.67 -8.48
CA ALA A 447 -11.98 -33.91 -9.81
C ALA A 447 -10.95 -33.80 -10.95
N ALA A 448 -9.80 -33.14 -10.72
CA ALA A 448 -8.72 -32.97 -11.69
C ALA A 448 -7.35 -33.30 -11.05
N PRO A 449 -7.01 -34.58 -10.86
CA PRO A 449 -5.80 -34.99 -10.12
C PRO A 449 -4.48 -34.44 -10.70
N ASP A 450 -4.45 -34.16 -12.00
CA ASP A 450 -3.30 -33.53 -12.66
C ASP A 450 -3.01 -32.12 -12.16
N ASP A 451 -4.02 -31.40 -11.66
CA ASP A 451 -3.87 -30.07 -11.09
C ASP A 451 -3.35 -30.12 -9.64
N ALA A 452 -3.37 -31.28 -9.00
CA ALA A 452 -2.88 -31.52 -7.64
C ALA A 452 -1.39 -31.94 -7.58
N ARG A 453 -0.70 -32.04 -8.73
CA ARG A 453 0.73 -32.40 -8.78
C ARG A 453 1.57 -31.44 -7.93
N GLY A 454 2.51 -32.00 -7.16
CA GLY A 454 3.33 -31.24 -6.20
C GLY A 454 4.05 -30.03 -6.81
N ALA A 455 4.35 -29.04 -5.96
CA ALA A 455 4.96 -27.80 -6.39
C ALA A 455 6.36 -28.02 -6.96
N ARG A 456 6.69 -27.29 -8.03
CA ARG A 456 8.03 -27.24 -8.64
C ARG A 456 8.61 -25.85 -8.48
N HIS A 457 9.80 -25.77 -7.91
CA HIS A 457 10.55 -24.53 -7.72
C HIS A 457 11.88 -24.63 -8.46
N TYR A 458 12.23 -23.60 -9.22
CA TYR A 458 13.43 -23.62 -10.06
C TYR A 458 14.03 -22.23 -10.22
N THR A 459 15.35 -22.19 -10.43
CA THR A 459 16.04 -20.99 -10.95
C THR A 459 16.19 -21.20 -12.46
N PRO A 460 15.66 -20.34 -13.33
CA PRO A 460 15.89 -20.48 -14.76
C PRO A 460 17.37 -20.41 -15.08
N SER A 461 17.80 -21.23 -16.04
CA SER A 461 19.19 -21.34 -16.48
C SER A 461 19.76 -20.04 -17.06
N ALA A 462 18.90 -19.12 -17.52
CA ALA A 462 19.27 -17.74 -17.83
C ALA A 462 18.08 -16.81 -17.50
N PRO A 463 18.30 -15.67 -16.84
CA PRO A 463 17.26 -14.65 -16.73
C PRO A 463 16.86 -14.21 -18.16
N PRO A 464 15.57 -13.91 -18.41
CA PRO A 464 15.15 -13.41 -19.71
C PRO A 464 15.97 -12.18 -20.05
N GLN A 465 16.74 -12.27 -21.14
CA GLN A 465 17.48 -11.12 -21.64
C GLN A 465 16.46 -10.03 -22.00
N PRO A 466 16.65 -8.77 -21.56
CA PRO A 466 15.80 -7.71 -22.04
C PRO A 466 15.82 -7.73 -23.56
N PRO A 467 14.68 -7.52 -24.24
CA PRO A 467 14.70 -7.39 -25.68
C PRO A 467 15.75 -6.33 -26.04
N PRO A 468 16.58 -6.53 -27.08
CA PRO A 468 17.57 -5.54 -27.46
C PRO A 468 16.86 -4.20 -27.58
N MET A 469 17.19 -3.25 -26.70
CA MET A 469 16.63 -1.92 -26.81
C MET A 469 17.04 -1.45 -28.19
N ARG A 470 16.05 -1.24 -29.08
CA ARG A 470 16.32 -0.45 -30.27
C ARG A 470 16.87 0.87 -29.75
N GLU A 471 18.09 1.22 -30.13
CA GLU A 471 18.61 2.57 -29.99
C GLU A 471 17.62 3.49 -30.71
N ARG A 472 16.62 3.98 -29.97
CA ARG A 472 15.84 5.11 -30.41
C ARG A 472 16.73 6.29 -30.09
N ALA A 473 17.12 7.02 -31.15
CA ALA A 473 17.73 8.34 -31.01
C ALA A 473 17.00 9.09 -29.89
N VAL A 474 17.77 9.53 -28.90
CA VAL A 474 17.26 10.29 -27.76
C VAL A 474 16.44 11.44 -28.34
N VAL A 475 15.22 11.64 -27.83
CA VAL A 475 14.26 12.64 -28.34
C VAL A 475 14.81 14.09 -28.27
N GLY A 476 16.00 14.29 -27.70
CA GLY A 476 16.75 15.55 -27.70
C GLY A 476 17.31 15.99 -29.06
N ASP A 477 17.51 15.08 -30.02
CA ASP A 477 18.10 15.45 -31.33
C ASP A 477 17.12 16.13 -32.29
N ARG A 478 15.83 16.22 -31.95
CA ARG A 478 14.83 16.93 -32.77
C ARG A 478 14.83 18.45 -32.59
N PHE A 479 15.62 18.97 -31.65
CA PHE A 479 15.76 20.41 -31.39
C PHE A 479 17.20 20.94 -31.56
N ALA A 480 18.13 20.10 -32.02
CA ALA A 480 19.43 20.59 -32.45
C ALA A 480 19.22 21.45 -33.72
N GLU A 481 19.66 22.71 -33.69
CA GLU A 481 19.70 23.55 -34.88
C GLU A 481 20.49 22.84 -35.98
N PRO A 482 20.01 22.84 -37.25
CA PRO A 482 20.76 22.24 -38.33
C PRO A 482 22.13 22.95 -38.42
N PRO A 483 23.23 22.20 -38.64
CA PRO A 483 24.54 22.80 -38.78
C PRO A 483 24.51 23.82 -39.91
N GLN A 484 24.96 25.04 -39.63
CA GLN A 484 25.13 26.06 -40.65
C GLN A 484 26.18 25.57 -41.64
N GLU A 485 25.77 25.33 -42.89
CA GLU A 485 26.71 25.04 -43.97
C GLU A 485 27.63 26.26 -44.16
N PRO A 486 28.96 26.06 -44.20
CA PRO A 486 29.89 27.14 -44.53
C PRO A 486 29.70 27.52 -46.00
N LYS A 487 29.57 28.83 -46.26
CA LYS A 487 29.56 29.41 -47.60
C LYS A 487 30.89 29.28 -48.32
#